data_AF-A0A840DSU1-F1
#
_entry.id   AF-A0A840DSU1-F1
#
_cell.length_a   1.000
_cell.length_b   1.000
_cell.length_c   1.000
_cell.angle_alpha   90.00
_cell.angle_beta   90.00
_cell.angle_gamma   90.00
#
_symmetry.space_group_name_H-M   'P 1'
#
loop_
_entity.id
_entity.type
_entity.pdbx_description
1 polymer ?
#
loop_
_entity_poly.entity_id
_entity_poly.type
_entity_poly.pdbx_seq_one_letter_code
_entity_poly.pdbx_strand_id
1 'polypeptide(L)'
;MKKRKRYSFLSYVLAFTLTISTWTPFVKAEETSSSSVTEPIQDHTVSLPNEVQKEEPSSRDPYPKEKEIPSLRTETTKVYENSDGTYTAEVYTEPIHFKKNGQWVDMDNTLVENSQQEFENKANQFKVKFPKKPKQNRQARLFTYEIAGHNITVELSDDDAPAAKQFKGIKDIAGTFQKERVQYKQLYPSVTFDYALDGTKVKENIIFDSYQGKNRFEFHIKVQGLKAEKQESGTILMARIRIRLRTILPTA
;
A
#
# COMPACT_ATOMS: atom_id res chain seq x y z
N MET A 1 48.21 39.62 23.02
CA MET A 1 46.85 39.08 23.27
C MET A 1 46.95 37.55 23.38
N LYS A 2 46.74 36.87 24.52
CA LYS A 2 45.44 36.35 25.04
C LYS A 2 44.54 35.84 23.90
N LYS A 3 44.32 34.53 23.69
CA LYS A 3 43.63 33.56 24.58
C LYS A 3 44.09 32.09 24.33
N ARG A 4 43.91 31.20 25.33
CA ARG A 4 44.26 29.76 25.29
C ARG A 4 43.06 28.84 24.94
N LYS A 5 43.38 27.70 24.31
CA LYS A 5 42.66 26.41 24.18
C LYS A 5 41.42 26.20 25.11
N ARG A 6 40.24 25.84 24.56
CA ARG A 6 39.12 25.17 25.28
C ARG A 6 38.10 24.37 24.41
N TYR A 7 38.51 23.47 23.50
CA TYR A 7 37.56 22.56 22.80
C TYR A 7 38.06 21.11 22.61
N SER A 8 39.02 20.64 23.42
CA SER A 8 39.55 19.27 23.33
C SER A 8 39.03 18.31 24.42
N PHE A 9 38.01 18.71 25.19
CA PHE A 9 37.50 17.94 26.35
C PHE A 9 35.97 17.68 26.29
N LEU A 10 35.29 18.14 25.23
CA LEU A 10 33.85 17.94 25.04
C LEU A 10 33.54 16.73 24.14
N SER A 11 34.57 16.11 23.54
CA SER A 11 34.46 14.96 22.64
C SER A 11 34.44 13.60 23.33
N TYR A 12 34.77 13.53 24.64
CA TYR A 12 34.85 12.27 25.39
C TYR A 12 33.70 12.01 26.37
N VAL A 13 32.76 12.95 26.53
CA VAL A 13 31.61 12.81 27.45
C VAL A 13 30.35 12.29 26.73
N LEU A 14 30.31 12.29 25.39
CA LEU A 14 29.18 11.77 24.60
C LEU A 14 29.35 10.30 24.14
N ALA A 15 30.36 9.59 24.64
CA ALA A 15 30.76 8.25 24.18
C ALA A 15 30.62 7.15 25.24
N PHE A 16 29.90 7.39 26.34
CA PHE A 16 29.84 6.46 27.49
C PHE A 16 28.42 6.21 28.06
N THR A 17 27.36 6.47 27.28
CA THR A 17 25.96 6.28 27.73
C THR A 17 25.13 5.42 26.77
N LEU A 18 25.74 4.44 26.10
CA LEU A 18 25.04 3.57 25.14
C LEU A 18 25.43 2.09 25.28
N THR A 19 25.70 1.66 26.51
CA THR A 19 25.90 0.25 26.90
C THR A 19 25.24 -0.03 28.25
N ILE A 20 23.92 -0.22 28.28
CA ILE A 20 23.12 -1.04 29.22
C ILE A 20 21.68 -1.05 28.66
N SER A 21 21.26 -2.15 28.00
CA SER A 21 19.85 -2.62 27.91
C SER A 21 19.66 -3.83 26.97
N THR A 22 20.47 -4.89 27.11
CA THR A 22 20.12 -6.22 26.56
C THR A 22 20.16 -7.28 27.67
N TRP A 23 19.20 -7.20 28.58
CA TRP A 23 18.79 -8.35 29.40
C TRP A 23 17.58 -8.99 28.74
N THR A 24 17.82 -10.03 27.94
CA THR A 24 16.78 -11.01 27.60
C THR A 24 16.98 -12.21 28.53
N PRO A 25 15.99 -12.58 29.37
CA PRO A 25 16.09 -13.80 30.15
C PRO A 25 16.15 -14.99 29.19
N PHE A 26 17.18 -15.81 29.36
CA PHE A 26 17.36 -17.06 28.61
C PHE A 26 16.31 -18.05 29.10
N VAL A 27 15.19 -18.17 28.37
CA VAL A 27 14.17 -19.19 28.67
C VAL A 27 14.74 -20.55 28.27
N LYS A 28 15.30 -21.24 29.27
CA LYS A 28 15.68 -22.64 29.16
C LYS A 28 14.41 -23.47 29.33
N ALA A 29 13.96 -24.11 28.26
CA ALA A 29 12.95 -25.16 28.37
C ALA A 29 13.59 -26.34 29.13
N GLU A 30 13.06 -26.63 30.32
CA GLU A 30 13.55 -27.69 31.18
C GLU A 30 12.69 -28.93 30.95
N GLU A 31 13.25 -29.94 30.27
CA GLU A 31 12.58 -31.22 30.06
C GLU A 31 12.42 -31.94 31.41
N THR A 32 11.22 -31.86 31.99
CA THR A 32 10.85 -32.71 33.13
C THR A 32 10.08 -33.92 32.63
N SER A 33 10.76 -35.06 32.57
CA SER A 33 10.19 -36.36 32.24
C SER A 33 9.99 -37.21 33.51
N SER A 34 8.78 -37.79 33.66
CA SER A 34 8.37 -38.76 34.70
C SER A 34 6.84 -38.98 34.59
N SER A 35 6.17 -40.14 34.81
CA SER A 35 6.48 -41.59 34.95
C SER A 35 5.11 -42.34 35.00
N SER A 36 4.92 -43.64 34.78
CA SER A 36 5.65 -44.69 34.02
C SER A 36 4.83 -46.01 34.06
N VAL A 37 4.53 -46.69 32.94
CA VAL A 37 4.09 -48.11 32.92
C VAL A 37 4.76 -48.84 31.75
N THR A 38 5.07 -50.13 31.94
CA THR A 38 6.20 -50.84 31.30
C THR A 38 5.76 -52.09 30.53
N GLU A 39 6.09 -52.16 29.21
CA GLU A 39 6.47 -53.34 28.37
C GLU A 39 5.56 -54.60 28.23
N PRO A 40 5.81 -55.54 27.26
CA PRO A 40 6.94 -55.66 26.30
C PRO A 40 6.62 -55.89 24.78
N ILE A 41 7.56 -55.44 23.91
CA ILE A 41 8.28 -56.13 22.78
C ILE A 41 7.43 -57.09 21.87
N GLN A 42 7.39 -56.98 20.52
CA GLN A 42 8.53 -57.28 19.61
C GLN A 42 8.36 -56.80 18.13
N ASP A 43 9.45 -56.21 17.60
CA ASP A 43 10.01 -56.18 16.22
C ASP A 43 9.14 -56.09 14.94
N HIS A 44 9.39 -55.05 14.11
CA HIS A 44 9.72 -55.19 12.67
C HIS A 44 10.19 -53.86 12.00
N THR A 45 11.51 -53.75 11.82
CA THR A 45 12.26 -53.08 10.71
C THR A 45 11.66 -51.95 9.81
N VAL A 46 12.34 -50.80 9.85
CA VAL A 46 12.71 -49.86 8.73
C VAL A 46 11.68 -48.84 8.19
N SER A 47 11.93 -47.55 8.46
CA SER A 47 12.18 -46.51 7.43
C SER A 47 12.68 -45.18 8.05
N LEU A 48 13.47 -44.41 7.28
CA LEU A 48 13.93 -43.05 7.64
C LEU A 48 12.80 -42.02 7.42
N PRO A 49 12.84 -40.83 8.06
CA PRO A 49 11.63 -40.04 8.32
C PRO A 49 11.03 -39.40 7.06
N ASN A 50 9.72 -39.51 6.92
CA ASN A 50 8.97 -38.69 5.98
C ASN A 50 8.93 -37.23 6.44
N GLU A 51 9.18 -36.36 5.47
CA GLU A 51 8.85 -34.95 5.36
C GLU A 51 7.79 -34.42 6.36
N VAL A 52 8.18 -33.39 7.12
CA VAL A 52 7.28 -32.68 8.05
C VAL A 52 6.15 -32.02 7.26
N GLN A 53 4.98 -32.64 7.26
CA GLN A 53 3.77 -32.01 6.75
C GLN A 53 3.44 -30.80 7.62
N LYS A 54 3.34 -29.65 6.95
CA LYS A 54 2.95 -28.39 7.55
C LYS A 54 1.45 -28.44 7.87
N GLU A 55 1.10 -28.72 9.12
CA GLU A 55 -0.30 -28.74 9.56
C GLU A 55 -0.96 -27.38 9.29
N GLU A 56 -1.98 -27.36 8.45
CA GLU A 56 -2.88 -26.22 8.34
C GLU A 56 -3.84 -26.20 9.55
N PRO A 57 -4.16 -25.01 10.10
CA PRO A 57 -5.08 -24.93 11.22
C PRO A 57 -6.47 -25.41 10.79
N SER A 58 -7.00 -26.40 11.51
CA SER A 58 -8.32 -26.99 11.23
C SER A 58 -9.46 -26.00 11.54
N SER A 59 -9.80 -25.14 10.59
CA SER A 59 -10.94 -24.22 10.70
C SER A 59 -12.24 -24.90 10.29
N ARG A 60 -12.83 -25.71 11.19
CA ARG A 60 -14.24 -26.07 11.09
C ARG A 60 -15.06 -24.92 11.68
N ASP A 61 -15.52 -24.03 10.80
CA ASP A 61 -16.47 -22.96 11.16
C ASP A 61 -17.72 -23.63 11.80
N PRO A 62 -18.04 -23.36 13.08
CA PRO A 62 -19.06 -24.14 13.80
C PRO A 62 -20.48 -23.96 13.24
N TYR A 63 -20.68 -22.95 12.40
CA TYR A 63 -21.92 -22.69 11.68
C TYR A 63 -21.63 -22.60 10.17
N PRO A 64 -22.00 -23.62 9.37
CA PRO A 64 -21.84 -23.55 7.92
C PRO A 64 -22.68 -22.41 7.32
N LYS A 65 -22.01 -21.44 6.70
CA LYS A 65 -22.63 -20.33 5.98
C LYS A 65 -23.31 -20.87 4.72
N GLU A 66 -24.64 -20.88 4.68
CA GLU A 66 -25.37 -21.39 3.52
C GLU A 66 -25.59 -20.31 2.46
N LYS A 67 -25.87 -19.08 2.88
CA LYS A 67 -26.36 -18.03 1.98
C LYS A 67 -25.97 -16.64 2.46
N GLU A 68 -25.32 -15.85 1.59
CA GLU A 68 -25.08 -14.43 1.86
C GLU A 68 -26.40 -13.64 1.82
N ILE A 69 -26.52 -12.59 2.64
CA ILE A 69 -27.60 -11.61 2.62
C ILE A 69 -27.05 -10.24 2.15
N PRO A 70 -27.04 -9.96 0.83
CA PRO A 70 -26.48 -8.72 0.29
C PRO A 70 -27.13 -7.43 0.80
N SER A 71 -28.39 -7.48 1.24
CA SER A 71 -29.10 -6.33 1.82
C SER A 71 -28.55 -5.90 3.19
N LEU A 72 -27.78 -6.76 3.87
CA LEU A 72 -27.10 -6.47 5.14
C LEU A 72 -25.61 -6.15 4.97
N ARG A 73 -25.11 -6.04 3.73
CA ARG A 73 -23.75 -5.57 3.46
C ARG A 73 -23.53 -4.16 4.04
N THR A 74 -22.32 -3.91 4.53
CA THR A 74 -21.81 -2.58 4.85
C THR A 74 -20.54 -2.32 4.02
N GLU A 75 -19.87 -1.19 4.21
CA GLU A 75 -18.54 -0.94 3.63
C GLU A 75 -17.51 -2.03 3.97
N THR A 76 -17.63 -2.63 5.16
CA THR A 76 -16.64 -3.53 5.76
C THR A 76 -17.23 -4.86 6.26
N THR A 77 -18.45 -5.22 5.86
CA THR A 77 -19.16 -6.40 6.41
C THR A 77 -19.92 -7.19 5.36
N LYS A 78 -19.79 -8.52 5.41
CA LYS A 78 -20.70 -9.49 4.78
C LYS A 78 -21.48 -10.24 5.86
N VAL A 79 -22.74 -10.54 5.61
CA VAL A 79 -23.63 -11.26 6.55
C VAL A 79 -24.19 -12.48 5.85
N TYR A 80 -24.22 -13.60 6.57
CA TYR A 80 -24.63 -14.91 6.08
C TYR A 80 -25.71 -15.49 6.98
N GLU A 81 -26.71 -16.12 6.36
CA GLU A 81 -27.68 -17.01 6.99
C GLU A 81 -27.03 -18.39 7.15
N ASN A 82 -27.05 -18.91 8.37
CA ASN A 82 -26.54 -20.24 8.71
C ASN A 82 -27.69 -21.27 8.63
N SER A 83 -27.35 -22.56 8.53
CA SER A 83 -28.32 -23.66 8.40
C SER A 83 -29.31 -23.81 9.58
N ASP A 84 -28.97 -23.27 10.75
CA ASP A 84 -29.81 -23.27 11.96
C ASP A 84 -30.66 -21.98 12.12
N GLY A 85 -30.64 -21.09 11.12
CA GLY A 85 -31.34 -19.80 11.15
C GLY A 85 -30.64 -18.71 11.95
N THR A 86 -29.43 -18.95 12.47
CA THR A 86 -28.58 -17.88 13.03
C THR A 86 -27.84 -17.11 11.93
N TYR A 87 -27.21 -16.00 12.30
CA TYR A 87 -26.45 -15.16 11.35
C TYR A 87 -24.97 -15.09 11.72
N THR A 88 -24.10 -15.26 10.72
CA THR A 88 -22.65 -15.02 10.84
C THR A 88 -22.28 -13.75 10.09
N ALA A 89 -21.49 -12.87 10.72
CA ALA A 89 -20.96 -11.66 10.08
C ALA A 89 -19.44 -11.73 9.92
N GLU A 90 -18.95 -11.55 8.70
CA GLU A 90 -17.52 -11.38 8.41
C GLU A 90 -17.22 -9.87 8.40
N VAL A 91 -16.41 -9.41 9.36
CA VAL A 91 -16.09 -7.98 9.56
C VAL A 91 -14.62 -7.74 9.24
N TYR A 92 -14.36 -6.77 8.37
CA TYR A 92 -13.04 -6.41 7.86
C TYR A 92 -12.56 -5.07 8.44
N THR A 93 -11.24 -4.90 8.55
CA THR A 93 -10.62 -3.66 9.06
C THR A 93 -10.49 -2.55 8.02
N GLU A 94 -10.53 -2.90 6.73
CA GLU A 94 -10.55 -1.96 5.60
C GLU A 94 -11.82 -2.18 4.74
N PRO A 95 -12.26 -1.16 3.98
CA PRO A 95 -13.37 -1.28 3.04
C PRO A 95 -13.21 -2.41 2.01
N ILE A 96 -14.26 -3.22 1.87
CA ILE A 96 -14.38 -4.30 0.88
C ILE A 96 -15.54 -4.08 -0.11
N HIS A 97 -16.49 -3.20 0.22
CA HIS A 97 -17.59 -2.82 -0.67
C HIS A 97 -17.63 -1.31 -0.91
N PHE A 98 -18.10 -0.90 -2.10
CA PHE A 98 -18.43 0.49 -2.40
C PHE A 98 -19.91 0.64 -2.80
N LYS A 99 -20.44 1.86 -2.70
CA LYS A 99 -21.81 2.14 -3.15
C LYS A 99 -21.85 2.41 -4.66
N LYS A 100 -22.63 1.60 -5.37
CA LYS A 100 -23.00 1.81 -6.78
C LYS A 100 -24.52 1.87 -6.89
N ASN A 101 -25.06 2.97 -7.40
CA ASN A 101 -26.51 3.21 -7.52
C ASN A 101 -27.29 2.96 -6.21
N GLY A 102 -26.69 3.29 -5.06
CA GLY A 102 -27.28 3.10 -3.72
C GLY A 102 -27.07 1.71 -3.09
N GLN A 103 -26.59 0.71 -3.85
CA GLN A 103 -26.34 -0.65 -3.38
C GLN A 103 -24.86 -0.89 -3.09
N TRP A 104 -24.55 -1.78 -2.13
CA TRP A 104 -23.18 -2.21 -1.82
C TRP A 104 -22.73 -3.32 -2.79
N VAL A 105 -21.63 -3.05 -3.49
CA VAL A 105 -20.99 -3.99 -4.42
C VAL A 105 -19.53 -4.20 -4.05
N ASP A 106 -19.00 -5.40 -4.27
CA ASP A 106 -17.61 -5.75 -3.97
C ASP A 106 -16.62 -4.85 -4.73
N MET A 107 -15.53 -4.49 -4.07
CA MET A 107 -14.37 -3.89 -4.74
C MET A 107 -13.59 -4.97 -5.51
N ASP A 108 -13.26 -4.68 -6.78
CA ASP A 108 -12.34 -5.45 -7.60
C ASP A 108 -11.25 -4.51 -8.16
N ASN A 109 -10.12 -4.52 -7.47
CA ASN A 109 -8.92 -3.76 -7.83
C ASN A 109 -8.07 -4.45 -8.93
N THR A 110 -8.49 -5.61 -9.45
CA THR A 110 -7.81 -6.24 -10.58
C THR A 110 -7.81 -5.29 -11.77
N LEU A 111 -6.65 -5.13 -12.40
CA LEU A 111 -6.49 -4.30 -13.59
C LEU A 111 -6.86 -5.08 -14.85
N VAL A 112 -7.36 -4.34 -15.84
CA VAL A 112 -7.60 -4.81 -17.21
C VAL A 112 -7.06 -3.78 -18.20
N GLU A 113 -6.59 -4.21 -19.37
CA GLU A 113 -6.18 -3.30 -20.44
C GLU A 113 -7.42 -2.83 -21.23
N ASN A 114 -7.60 -1.53 -21.38
CA ASN A 114 -8.68 -0.92 -22.14
C ASN A 114 -8.29 -0.66 -23.62
N SER A 115 -9.25 -0.22 -24.43
CA SER A 115 -9.02 0.04 -25.87
C SER A 115 -8.09 1.22 -26.17
N GLN A 116 -7.76 2.04 -25.18
CA GLN A 116 -6.80 3.14 -25.27
C GLN A 116 -5.37 2.73 -24.88
N GLN A 117 -5.11 1.43 -24.66
CA GLN A 117 -3.84 0.91 -24.15
C GLN A 117 -3.47 1.50 -22.77
N GLU A 118 -4.45 1.56 -21.87
CA GLU A 118 -4.25 1.88 -20.45
C GLU A 118 -4.73 0.71 -19.57
N PHE A 119 -4.07 0.47 -18.46
CA PHE A 119 -4.51 -0.48 -17.44
C PHE A 119 -5.42 0.23 -16.45
N GLU A 120 -6.61 -0.32 -16.20
CA GLU A 120 -7.61 0.29 -15.33
C GLU A 120 -8.26 -0.72 -14.37
N ASN A 121 -8.63 -0.27 -13.18
CA ASN A 121 -9.30 -1.11 -12.18
C ASN A 121 -10.73 -1.45 -12.62
N LYS A 122 -11.19 -2.67 -12.34
CA LYS A 122 -12.54 -3.11 -12.72
C LYS A 122 -13.64 -2.42 -11.92
N ALA A 123 -13.56 -2.41 -10.59
CA ALA A 123 -14.64 -1.90 -9.74
C ALA A 123 -14.11 -1.32 -8.41
N ASN A 124 -14.26 -0.01 -8.21
CA ASN A 124 -14.07 0.64 -6.92
C ASN A 124 -14.86 1.97 -6.89
N GLN A 125 -14.88 2.68 -5.76
CA GLN A 125 -15.41 4.05 -5.69
C GLN A 125 -14.59 5.09 -6.47
N PHE A 126 -13.37 4.71 -6.87
CA PHE A 126 -12.49 5.47 -7.75
C PHE A 126 -12.22 4.71 -9.05
N LYS A 127 -11.86 5.44 -10.11
CA LYS A 127 -11.31 4.88 -11.33
C LYS A 127 -9.86 5.33 -11.46
N VAL A 128 -8.94 4.41 -11.69
CA VAL A 128 -7.53 4.71 -11.97
C VAL A 128 -7.14 4.18 -13.34
N LYS A 129 -6.28 4.91 -14.04
CA LYS A 129 -5.78 4.56 -15.38
C LYS A 129 -4.27 4.75 -15.44
N PHE A 130 -3.57 3.68 -15.80
CA PHE A 130 -2.11 3.63 -15.96
C PHE A 130 -1.79 3.46 -17.45
N PRO A 131 -1.21 4.45 -18.15
CA PRO A 131 -0.89 4.30 -19.57
C PRO A 131 0.16 3.22 -19.80
N LYS A 132 -0.06 2.33 -20.78
CA LYS A 132 0.90 1.28 -21.16
C LYS A 132 2.20 1.84 -21.71
N LYS A 133 2.16 3.02 -22.33
CA LYS A 133 3.33 3.84 -22.67
C LYS A 133 3.23 5.17 -21.92
N PRO A 134 3.93 5.35 -20.78
CA PRO A 134 3.77 6.54 -19.96
C PRO A 134 4.43 7.78 -20.59
N LYS A 135 5.53 7.60 -21.33
CA LYS A 135 6.32 8.70 -21.89
C LYS A 135 5.57 9.42 -23.02
N GLN A 136 5.51 10.74 -22.92
CA GLN A 136 5.05 11.66 -23.97
C GLN A 136 6.07 12.81 -24.06
N ASN A 137 6.86 12.87 -25.13
CA ASN A 137 7.97 13.80 -25.30
C ASN A 137 8.96 13.78 -24.12
N ARG A 138 8.98 14.85 -23.31
CA ARG A 138 9.84 15.04 -22.12
C ARG A 138 9.10 14.83 -20.80
N GLN A 139 7.88 14.33 -20.85
CA GLN A 139 7.04 14.03 -19.69
C GLN A 139 6.70 12.53 -19.65
N ALA A 140 6.26 12.03 -18.51
CA ALA A 140 5.66 10.70 -18.39
C ALA A 140 4.43 10.74 -17.49
N ARG A 141 3.25 10.47 -18.04
CA ARG A 141 2.03 10.27 -17.24
C ARG A 141 2.14 8.93 -16.51
N LEU A 142 2.12 8.97 -15.19
CA LEU A 142 2.22 7.78 -14.34
C LEU A 142 0.84 7.16 -14.13
N PHE A 143 -0.14 7.98 -13.75
CA PHE A 143 -1.54 7.57 -13.69
C PHE A 143 -2.49 8.78 -13.70
N THR A 144 -3.74 8.51 -14.06
CA THR A 144 -4.90 9.37 -13.79
C THR A 144 -5.77 8.70 -12.73
N TYR A 145 -6.24 9.46 -11.75
CA TYR A 145 -7.10 9.00 -10.66
C TYR A 145 -8.37 9.87 -10.61
N GLU A 146 -9.52 9.23 -10.78
CA GLU A 146 -10.84 9.86 -10.77
C GLU A 146 -11.60 9.42 -9.51
N ILE A 147 -12.07 10.39 -8.70
CA ILE A 147 -12.91 10.13 -7.53
C ILE A 147 -13.95 11.24 -7.35
N ALA A 148 -15.20 10.85 -7.06
CA ALA A 148 -16.31 11.77 -6.80
C ALA A 148 -16.47 12.91 -7.84
N GLY A 149 -16.21 12.61 -9.12
CA GLY A 149 -16.29 13.55 -10.25
C GLY A 149 -15.06 14.46 -10.45
N HIS A 150 -13.97 14.24 -9.71
CA HIS A 150 -12.73 15.00 -9.85
C HIS A 150 -11.62 14.13 -10.43
N ASN A 151 -10.84 14.71 -11.34
CA ASN A 151 -9.67 14.08 -11.94
C ASN A 151 -8.36 14.65 -11.36
N ILE A 152 -7.44 13.74 -11.08
CA ILE A 152 -6.05 14.01 -10.66
C ILE A 152 -5.14 13.26 -11.63
N THR A 153 -4.19 13.95 -12.26
CA THR A 153 -3.14 13.31 -13.08
C THR A 153 -1.79 13.51 -12.40
N VAL A 154 -1.06 12.41 -12.25
CA VAL A 154 0.32 12.42 -11.73
C VAL A 154 1.27 12.10 -12.87
N GLU A 155 2.27 12.95 -13.07
CA GLU A 155 3.27 12.82 -14.12
C GLU A 155 4.68 13.22 -13.65
N LEU A 156 5.70 12.72 -14.35
CA LEU A 156 7.10 13.15 -14.24
C LEU A 156 7.42 14.13 -15.37
N SER A 157 8.34 15.06 -15.13
CA SER A 157 8.75 16.08 -16.10
C SER A 157 10.28 16.23 -16.16
N ASP A 158 10.83 16.08 -17.36
CA ASP A 158 12.21 16.45 -17.64
C ASP A 158 12.35 17.94 -17.98
N ASP A 159 11.25 18.69 -18.14
CA ASP A 159 11.27 20.10 -18.55
C ASP A 159 11.62 21.08 -17.42
N ASP A 160 11.48 20.68 -16.16
CA ASP A 160 11.83 21.54 -15.02
C ASP A 160 13.32 21.87 -14.98
N ALA A 161 13.64 23.06 -14.46
CA ALA A 161 15.01 23.53 -14.29
C ALA A 161 15.87 22.50 -13.51
N PRO A 162 17.12 22.25 -13.91
CA PRO A 162 17.92 21.17 -13.34
C PRO A 162 18.28 21.43 -11.87
N ALA A 163 17.72 20.64 -10.95
CA ALA A 163 18.13 20.63 -9.55
C ALA A 163 19.21 19.57 -9.25
N ALA A 164 20.04 19.83 -8.25
CA ALA A 164 21.06 18.90 -7.81
C ALA A 164 20.46 17.54 -7.38
N LYS A 165 21.09 16.44 -7.84
CA LYS A 165 20.69 15.05 -7.60
C LYS A 165 19.29 14.66 -8.12
N GLN A 166 18.72 15.45 -9.03
CA GLN A 166 17.43 15.16 -9.66
C GLN A 166 17.53 14.05 -10.72
N PHE A 167 16.50 13.21 -10.79
CA PHE A 167 16.30 12.31 -11.92
C PHE A 167 15.79 13.07 -13.14
N LYS A 168 16.46 12.81 -14.27
CA LYS A 168 16.18 13.34 -15.60
C LYS A 168 16.57 12.27 -16.62
N GLY A 169 15.96 12.29 -17.80
CA GLY A 169 16.18 11.31 -18.87
C GLY A 169 15.13 10.19 -18.82
N ILE A 170 13.85 10.55 -18.92
CA ILE A 170 12.72 9.61 -19.01
C ILE A 170 12.94 8.70 -20.23
N LYS A 171 13.01 7.39 -20.00
CA LYS A 171 13.12 6.38 -21.07
C LYS A 171 11.76 6.09 -21.70
N ASP A 172 11.77 5.76 -23.00
CA ASP A 172 10.60 5.15 -23.63
C ASP A 172 10.56 3.67 -23.22
N ILE A 173 9.49 3.28 -22.53
CA ILE A 173 9.29 1.95 -21.95
C ILE A 173 7.82 1.57 -22.06
N ALA A 174 7.54 0.26 -22.02
CA ALA A 174 6.18 -0.23 -21.81
C ALA A 174 5.99 -0.60 -20.33
N GLY A 175 4.89 -0.14 -19.75
CA GLY A 175 4.41 -0.64 -18.47
C GLY A 175 3.90 -2.07 -18.58
N THR A 176 4.03 -2.83 -17.51
CA THR A 176 3.43 -4.16 -17.36
C THR A 176 2.51 -4.18 -16.15
N PHE A 177 1.54 -5.09 -16.10
CA PHE A 177 0.68 -5.26 -14.93
C PHE A 177 0.50 -6.74 -14.57
N GLN A 178 0.19 -6.98 -13.30
CA GLN A 178 -0.20 -8.28 -12.77
C GLN A 178 -1.23 -8.06 -11.66
N LYS A 179 -2.43 -8.61 -11.85
CA LYS A 179 -3.59 -8.37 -10.97
C LYS A 179 -3.81 -6.87 -10.69
N GLU A 180 -3.74 -6.43 -9.43
CA GLU A 180 -3.88 -5.06 -8.95
C GLU A 180 -2.61 -4.18 -9.02
N ARG A 181 -1.53 -4.65 -9.67
CA ARG A 181 -0.19 -4.01 -9.65
C ARG A 181 0.31 -3.63 -11.04
N VAL A 182 0.91 -2.44 -11.19
CA VAL A 182 1.59 -1.94 -12.41
C VAL A 182 3.08 -1.68 -12.15
N GLN A 183 3.94 -1.98 -13.13
CA GLN A 183 5.37 -1.70 -13.09
C GLN A 183 5.86 -0.94 -14.33
N TYR A 184 6.54 0.18 -14.09
CA TYR A 184 7.30 0.94 -15.09
C TYR A 184 8.79 0.78 -14.82
N LYS A 185 9.36 -0.34 -15.29
CA LYS A 185 10.77 -0.68 -15.08
C LYS A 185 11.69 0.23 -15.89
N GLN A 186 12.74 0.74 -15.24
CA GLN A 186 13.73 1.65 -15.82
C GLN A 186 13.14 2.93 -16.47
N LEU A 187 12.01 3.44 -15.99
CA LEU A 187 11.43 4.70 -16.49
C LEU A 187 12.42 5.86 -16.35
N TYR A 188 13.19 5.87 -15.26
CA TYR A 188 14.52 6.48 -15.21
C TYR A 188 15.60 5.39 -15.13
N PRO A 189 16.86 5.65 -15.55
CA PRO A 189 17.94 4.69 -15.40
C PRO A 189 18.06 4.13 -13.97
N SER A 190 18.01 2.81 -13.83
CA SER A 190 18.06 2.07 -12.56
C SER A 190 16.94 2.40 -11.55
N VAL A 191 15.80 2.93 -12.01
CA VAL A 191 14.61 3.18 -11.18
C VAL A 191 13.37 2.54 -11.79
N THR A 192 12.65 1.78 -10.97
CA THR A 192 11.33 1.24 -11.29
C THR A 192 10.27 1.97 -10.46
N PHE A 193 9.24 2.49 -11.13
CA PHE A 193 8.01 2.95 -10.46
C PHE A 193 7.02 1.80 -10.43
N ASP A 194 6.54 1.47 -9.25
CA ASP A 194 5.71 0.30 -8.99
C ASP A 194 4.47 0.73 -8.20
N TYR A 195 3.30 0.50 -8.78
CA TYR A 195 2.01 0.91 -8.22
C TYR A 195 1.18 -0.30 -7.86
N ALA A 196 0.57 -0.30 -6.67
CA ALA A 196 -0.40 -1.31 -6.25
C ALA A 196 -1.71 -0.64 -5.81
N LEU A 197 -2.84 -1.24 -6.18
CA LEU A 197 -4.16 -0.82 -5.71
C LEU A 197 -4.53 -1.62 -4.47
N ASP A 198 -4.64 -0.93 -3.34
CA ASP A 198 -4.78 -1.51 -2.01
C ASP A 198 -6.05 -0.92 -1.38
N GLY A 199 -7.11 -1.71 -1.18
CA GLY A 199 -8.41 -1.20 -0.74
C GLY A 199 -8.90 0.01 -1.56
N THR A 200 -8.92 1.19 -0.93
CA THR A 200 -9.41 2.47 -1.49
C THR A 200 -8.31 3.44 -1.96
N LYS A 201 -7.05 2.99 -2.05
CA LYS A 201 -5.85 3.84 -2.22
C LYS A 201 -4.92 3.28 -3.31
N VAL A 202 -4.18 4.17 -3.97
CA VAL A 202 -3.02 3.81 -4.82
C VAL A 202 -1.77 3.92 -3.97
N LYS A 203 -1.00 2.84 -3.87
CA LYS A 203 0.31 2.82 -3.21
C LYS A 203 1.42 2.88 -4.27
N GLU A 204 2.34 3.82 -4.12
CA GLU A 204 3.57 3.92 -4.93
C GLU A 204 4.75 3.31 -4.16
N ASN A 205 5.57 2.53 -4.86
CA ASN A 205 6.90 2.11 -4.43
C ASN A 205 7.90 2.57 -5.50
N ILE A 206 8.91 3.36 -5.12
CA ILE A 206 10.01 3.75 -6.01
C ILE A 206 11.22 2.87 -5.70
N ILE A 207 11.55 1.96 -6.61
CA ILE A 207 12.56 0.92 -6.41
C ILE A 207 13.83 1.30 -7.17
N PHE A 208 14.97 1.28 -6.47
CA PHE A 208 16.28 1.57 -7.04
C PHE A 208 17.03 0.25 -7.26
N ASP A 209 17.40 -0.06 -8.50
CA ASP A 209 18.25 -1.23 -8.80
C ASP A 209 19.69 -0.99 -8.30
N SER A 210 20.13 0.27 -8.29
CA SER A 210 21.39 0.73 -7.71
C SER A 210 21.35 2.24 -7.43
N TYR A 211 22.16 2.72 -6.49
CA TYR A 211 22.27 4.14 -6.20
C TYR A 211 23.26 4.84 -7.16
N GLN A 212 22.75 5.74 -7.98
CA GLN A 212 23.51 6.45 -9.04
C GLN A 212 23.78 7.94 -8.69
N GLY A 213 23.93 8.26 -7.40
CA GLY A 213 24.17 9.64 -6.94
C GLY A 213 22.96 10.59 -7.01
N LYS A 214 21.82 10.11 -7.52
CA LYS A 214 20.54 10.82 -7.64
C LYS A 214 19.54 10.32 -6.60
N ASN A 215 18.79 11.24 -6.00
CA ASN A 215 17.81 10.94 -4.95
C ASN A 215 16.62 11.93 -4.89
N ARG A 216 16.44 12.77 -5.91
CA ARG A 216 15.32 13.72 -6.02
C ARG A 216 14.47 13.37 -7.24
N PHE A 217 13.18 13.17 -7.02
CA PHE A 217 12.16 13.10 -8.07
C PHE A 217 11.33 14.38 -8.03
N GLU A 218 10.71 14.72 -9.15
CA GLU A 218 9.81 15.86 -9.29
C GLU A 218 8.54 15.37 -9.97
N PHE A 219 7.42 15.52 -9.27
CA PHE A 219 6.10 15.05 -9.70
C PHE A 219 5.20 16.25 -9.92
N HIS A 220 4.59 16.31 -11.10
CA HIS A 220 3.57 17.29 -11.42
C HIS A 220 2.21 16.66 -11.14
N ILE A 221 1.44 17.27 -10.24
CA ILE A 221 0.11 16.81 -9.87
C ILE A 221 -0.90 17.81 -10.44
N LYS A 222 -1.50 17.46 -11.58
CA LYS A 222 -2.54 18.26 -12.23
C LYS A 222 -3.90 17.89 -11.64
N VAL A 223 -4.69 18.89 -11.22
CA VAL A 223 -6.01 18.68 -10.60
C VAL A 223 -7.08 19.57 -11.22
N GLN A 224 -8.32 19.08 -11.28
CA GLN A 224 -9.46 19.84 -11.80
C GLN A 224 -10.50 20.12 -10.69
N GLY A 225 -10.80 21.39 -10.46
CA GLY A 225 -11.82 21.83 -9.48
C GLY A 225 -11.44 21.63 -8.00
N LEU A 226 -10.19 21.25 -7.73
CA LEU A 226 -9.63 21.02 -6.39
C LEU A 226 -8.51 22.03 -6.11
N LYS A 227 -8.34 22.38 -4.84
CA LYS A 227 -7.21 23.15 -4.31
C LYS A 227 -6.34 22.24 -3.45
N ALA A 228 -5.03 22.28 -3.69
CA ALA A 228 -4.04 21.61 -2.85
C ALA A 228 -3.70 22.46 -1.62
N GLU A 229 -3.74 21.87 -0.43
CA GLU A 229 -3.41 22.52 0.85
C GLU A 229 -2.47 21.61 1.66
N LYS A 230 -1.21 22.04 1.83
CA LYS A 230 -0.23 21.34 2.65
C LYS A 230 -0.59 21.48 4.13
N GLN A 231 -0.77 20.36 4.80
CA GLN A 231 -0.99 20.25 6.24
C GLN A 231 0.35 20.23 7.00
N GLU A 232 0.30 20.49 8.31
CA GLU A 232 1.49 20.46 9.19
C GLU A 232 2.19 19.09 9.18
N SER A 233 1.43 18.00 9.05
CA SER A 233 1.92 16.62 8.89
C SER A 233 2.74 16.38 7.62
N GLY A 234 2.76 17.33 6.69
CA GLY A 234 3.30 17.16 5.33
C GLY A 234 2.31 16.55 4.33
N THR A 235 1.15 16.08 4.77
CA THR A 235 0.06 15.61 3.90
C THR A 235 -0.42 16.75 2.98
N ILE A 236 -0.68 16.46 1.71
CA ILE A 236 -1.36 17.39 0.80
C ILE A 236 -2.84 17.04 0.76
N LEU A 237 -3.69 17.90 1.33
CA LEU A 237 -5.13 17.78 1.23
C LEU A 237 -5.61 18.37 -0.10
N MET A 238 -6.47 17.64 -0.82
CA MET A 238 -7.14 18.15 -2.02
C MET A 238 -8.60 18.48 -1.69
N ALA A 239 -8.93 19.76 -1.60
CA ALA A 239 -10.24 20.25 -1.18
C ALA A 239 -11.04 20.85 -2.35
N ARG A 240 -12.37 20.64 -2.38
CA ARG A 240 -13.27 21.31 -3.34
C ARG A 240 -13.26 22.82 -3.13
N ILE A 241 -13.13 23.58 -4.22
CA ILE A 241 -13.21 25.04 -4.19
C ILE A 241 -14.65 25.47 -3.87
N ARG A 242 -14.90 26.02 -2.67
CA ARG A 242 -16.19 26.63 -2.30
C ARG A 242 -16.20 28.11 -2.69
N ILE A 243 -16.79 28.43 -3.85
CA ILE A 243 -17.10 29.83 -4.20
C ILE A 243 -18.31 30.28 -3.36
N ARG A 244 -18.10 31.17 -2.38
CA ARG A 244 -19.21 31.92 -1.77
C ARG A 244 -19.56 33.11 -2.67
N LEU A 245 -20.59 32.97 -3.49
CA LEU A 245 -21.25 34.12 -4.10
C LEU A 245 -21.89 34.96 -2.98
N ARG A 246 -21.35 36.16 -2.73
CA ARG A 246 -22.08 37.18 -1.97
C ARG A 246 -23.05 37.86 -2.93
N THR A 247 -24.32 37.45 -2.91
CA THR A 247 -25.39 38.20 -3.55
C THR A 247 -25.55 39.53 -2.81
N ILE A 248 -25.04 40.61 -3.39
CA ILE A 248 -25.40 41.96 -2.96
C ILE A 248 -26.75 42.25 -3.60
N LEU A 249 -27.82 42.20 -2.80
CA LEU A 249 -29.12 42.68 -3.24
C LEU A 249 -29.05 44.22 -3.38
N PRO A 250 -29.52 44.81 -4.49
CA PRO A 250 -29.69 46.26 -4.55
C PRO A 250 -30.75 46.68 -3.53
N THR A 251 -30.45 47.69 -2.72
CA THR A 251 -31.46 48.41 -1.96
C THR A 251 -32.35 49.20 -2.93
N ALA A 252 -33.66 49.05 -2.77
CA ALA A 252 -34.68 49.82 -3.48
C ALA A 252 -34.86 51.23 -2.87
#